data_AF-A0A8S0VSH8-F1
#
_entry.id   AF-A0A8S0VSH8-F1
#
_cell.length_a   1.000
_cell.length_b   1.000
_cell.length_c   1.000
_cell.angle_alpha   90.00
_cell.angle_beta   90.00
_cell.angle_gamma   90.00
#
_symmetry.space_group_name_H-M   'P 1'
#
loop_
_entity.id
_entity.type
_entity.pdbx_description
1 polymer ?
#
loop_
_entity_poly.entity_id
_entity_poly.type
_entity_poly.pdbx_seq_one_letter_code
_entity_poly.pdbx_strand_id
1 'polypeptide(L)'
;MNKIETPHSEQSIYFDAPVANFSSYDDMNYPSSQDIHPQPQAPLTLTPYQLHDDGPVAPQPKRASLVTPPVPGAYETPKPKVAEHPNGSEGWLPTEEAAHPPMPEPQHYQAEPHPQPSHSDLQTVPKTPSRKASPIKREASVSPANGDLHRQDTTATAGGYGGASLGRSSSRRSAHTTSDGRVLPGSAFVNGAGTTGPFTTAPEEEELYARGSEAHANLTPKQKSKIAKEEAKHGKRLTKIIKAEAKTEKQALALAIDELEELQKFQKSAVKNEGRAQANHNKLLGQFKKTEAAYLSAKMKYDTDLAHLKSEEEVLETLKNNSREATEHMQDKAVEVNALRETLRVDEREREVKLAQLKEKSPKRTLSMRTPAHN
;
A
#
# COMPACT_ATOMS: atom_id res chain seq x y z
N MET A 1 -3.81 -19.01 56.85
CA MET A 1 -2.75 -18.25 56.15
C MET A 1 -2.39 -19.06 54.91
N ASN A 2 -2.99 -18.71 53.77
CA ASN A 2 -2.84 -19.47 52.53
C ASN A 2 -1.64 -18.89 51.77
N LYS A 3 -0.62 -19.71 51.55
CA LYS A 3 0.53 -19.37 50.71
C LYS A 3 0.07 -19.41 49.26
N ILE A 4 0.15 -18.28 48.58
CA ILE A 4 -0.07 -18.17 47.14
C ILE A 4 1.28 -18.48 46.50
N GLU A 5 1.38 -19.66 45.87
CA GLU A 5 2.53 -20.05 45.05
C GLU A 5 2.42 -19.32 43.70
N THR A 6 3.39 -18.44 43.43
CA THR A 6 3.58 -17.81 42.12
C THR A 6 4.19 -18.83 41.15
N PRO A 7 3.66 -18.97 39.92
CA PRO A 7 4.20 -19.91 38.95
C PRO A 7 5.60 -19.48 38.49
N HIS A 8 6.52 -20.45 38.43
CA HIS A 8 7.85 -20.29 37.85
C HIS A 8 7.71 -20.00 36.35
N SER A 9 8.23 -18.86 35.89
CA SER A 9 8.25 -18.54 34.45
C SER A 9 9.30 -19.39 33.76
N GLU A 10 8.86 -20.39 33.01
CA GLU A 10 9.72 -21.21 32.16
C GLU A 10 10.34 -20.35 31.05
N GLN A 11 11.67 -20.37 31.01
CA GLN A 11 12.53 -20.22 29.83
C GLN A 11 11.95 -19.40 28.66
N SER A 12 12.10 -18.08 28.75
CA SER A 12 12.13 -17.25 27.55
C SER A 12 13.37 -17.62 26.73
N ILE A 13 13.17 -18.43 25.69
CA ILE A 13 14.18 -18.69 24.65
C ILE A 13 14.42 -17.36 23.95
N TYR A 14 15.47 -16.65 24.36
CA TYR A 14 15.99 -15.51 23.63
C TYR A 14 16.38 -15.98 22.24
N PHE A 15 15.57 -15.65 21.25
CA PHE A 15 16.00 -15.67 19.86
C PHE A 15 17.03 -14.56 19.69
N ASP A 16 18.29 -14.95 19.73
CA ASP A 16 19.43 -14.14 19.34
C ASP A 16 19.30 -13.88 17.83
N ALA A 17 18.53 -12.86 17.47
CA ALA A 17 18.39 -12.43 16.09
C ALA A 17 19.75 -11.87 15.65
N PRO A 18 20.35 -12.38 14.56
CA PRO A 18 21.64 -11.89 14.10
C PRO A 18 21.50 -10.40 13.80
N VAL A 19 22.24 -9.58 14.56
CA VAL A 19 22.41 -8.16 14.30
C VAL A 19 22.97 -8.04 12.88
N ALA A 20 22.13 -7.62 11.94
CA ALA A 20 22.56 -7.29 10.59
C ALA A 20 23.51 -6.10 10.69
N ASN A 21 24.80 -6.38 10.66
CA ASN A 21 25.84 -5.38 10.63
C ASN A 21 25.84 -4.79 9.22
N PHE A 22 25.10 -3.70 9.02
CA PHE A 22 25.20 -2.90 7.80
C PHE A 22 26.54 -2.18 7.82
N SER A 23 27.59 -2.88 7.40
CA SER A 23 28.83 -2.26 6.98
C SER A 23 28.50 -1.30 5.85
N SER A 24 28.41 -0.02 6.17
CA SER A 24 28.52 1.08 5.23
C SER A 24 29.86 0.91 4.52
N TYR A 25 29.81 0.30 3.33
CA TYR A 25 30.90 0.35 2.38
C TYR A 25 30.99 1.79 1.83
N ASP A 26 31.50 2.69 2.66
CA ASP A 26 32.14 3.93 2.24
C ASP A 26 33.55 3.58 1.76
N ASP A 27 33.67 2.84 0.66
CA ASP A 27 34.93 2.78 -0.09
C ASP A 27 34.72 2.25 -1.52
N MET A 28 33.84 2.91 -2.27
CA MET A 28 33.89 2.85 -3.73
C MET A 28 34.47 4.16 -4.23
N ASN A 29 35.80 4.17 -4.23
CA ASN A 29 36.68 5.02 -5.01
C ASN A 29 36.24 5.02 -6.50
N TYR A 30 35.29 5.89 -6.83
CA TYR A 30 34.99 6.22 -8.21
C TYR A 30 36.17 7.03 -8.77
N PRO A 31 36.76 6.63 -9.91
CA PRO A 31 37.74 7.47 -10.58
C PRO A 31 37.06 8.78 -10.98
N SER A 32 37.48 9.84 -10.29
CA SER A 32 37.22 11.24 -10.58
C SER A 32 37.42 11.48 -12.08
N SER A 33 36.32 11.70 -12.80
CA SER A 33 36.35 12.24 -14.15
C SER A 33 36.89 13.67 -14.07
N GLN A 34 38.15 13.82 -14.46
CA GLN A 34 38.81 15.09 -14.67
C GLN A 34 38.09 15.91 -15.75
N ASP A 35 37.95 17.19 -15.46
CA ASP A 35 38.00 18.32 -16.38
C ASP A 35 36.97 18.37 -17.53
N ILE A 36 35.77 18.84 -17.19
CA ILE A 36 34.99 19.67 -18.12
C ILE A 36 34.79 21.05 -17.49
N HIS A 37 35.63 21.96 -17.95
CA HIS A 37 35.60 23.40 -17.71
C HIS A 37 34.26 24.00 -18.20
N PRO A 38 33.42 24.60 -17.33
CA PRO A 38 32.37 25.50 -17.81
C PRO A 38 32.96 26.91 -17.92
N GLN A 39 32.91 27.45 -19.14
CA GLN A 39 33.11 28.87 -19.42
C GLN A 39 32.23 29.76 -18.53
N PRO A 40 32.67 30.99 -18.19
CA PRO A 40 31.85 31.95 -17.47
C PRO A 40 30.78 32.51 -18.42
N GLN A 41 29.53 32.12 -18.24
CA GLN A 41 28.40 32.82 -18.86
C GLN A 41 27.99 34.01 -17.99
N ALA A 42 27.85 35.15 -18.66
CA ALA A 42 27.56 36.48 -18.13
C ALA A 42 26.26 36.54 -17.30
N PRO A 43 26.12 37.55 -16.41
CA PRO A 43 24.90 37.76 -15.64
C PRO A 43 23.74 38.13 -16.56
N LEU A 44 22.74 37.24 -16.65
CA LEU A 44 21.46 37.55 -17.25
C LEU A 44 20.68 38.49 -16.31
N THR A 45 20.54 39.73 -16.75
CA THR A 45 19.61 40.72 -16.22
C THR A 45 18.19 40.17 -16.26
N LEU A 46 17.58 39.97 -15.08
CA LEU A 46 16.15 39.74 -14.94
C LEU A 46 15.38 40.98 -15.43
N THR A 47 14.75 40.87 -16.59
CA THR A 47 13.65 41.73 -17.00
C THR A 47 12.37 41.28 -16.29
N PRO A 48 11.64 42.16 -15.58
CA PRO A 48 10.34 41.81 -15.03
C PRO A 48 9.33 41.70 -16.18
N TYR A 49 8.77 40.50 -16.38
CA TYR A 49 7.58 40.32 -17.21
C TYR A 49 6.38 40.96 -16.51
N GLN A 50 5.96 42.13 -17.01
CA GLN A 50 4.63 42.67 -16.79
C GLN A 50 3.63 41.79 -17.54
N LEU A 51 2.95 40.92 -16.79
CA LEU A 51 1.77 40.21 -17.24
C LEU A 51 0.59 41.19 -17.13
N HIS A 52 0.23 41.83 -18.24
CA HIS A 52 -1.05 42.50 -18.39
C HIS A 52 -2.12 41.46 -18.67
N ASP A 53 -2.91 41.13 -17.65
CA ASP A 53 -4.14 40.34 -17.76
C ASP A 53 -5.33 41.28 -17.54
N ASP A 54 -5.79 41.91 -18.63
CA ASP A 54 -7.01 42.69 -18.68
C ASP A 54 -8.21 41.74 -18.84
N GLY A 55 -8.70 41.23 -17.71
CA GLY A 55 -9.97 40.53 -17.60
C GLY A 55 -11.01 41.38 -16.85
N PRO A 56 -12.27 41.49 -17.33
CA PRO A 56 -13.26 42.42 -16.78
C PRO A 56 -13.69 42.06 -15.36
N VAL A 57 -13.40 42.98 -14.44
CA VAL A 57 -13.79 42.95 -13.03
C VAL A 57 -15.31 43.10 -12.90
N ALA A 58 -15.97 42.04 -12.45
CA ALA A 58 -17.35 42.11 -11.97
C ALA A 58 -17.40 42.86 -10.62
N PRO A 59 -18.37 43.77 -10.40
CA PRO A 59 -18.45 44.57 -9.18
C PRO A 59 -18.87 43.72 -7.98
N GLN A 60 -17.95 43.53 -7.04
CA GLN A 60 -18.25 42.99 -5.71
C GLN A 60 -18.98 44.05 -4.85
N PRO A 61 -20.04 43.68 -4.11
CA PRO A 61 -20.75 44.61 -3.22
C PRO A 61 -19.89 44.98 -2.00
N LYS A 62 -19.74 46.28 -1.78
CA LYS A 62 -19.10 46.90 -0.62
C LYS A 62 -19.79 46.43 0.67
N ARG A 63 -19.19 45.48 1.38
CA ARG A 63 -19.57 45.13 2.75
C ARG A 63 -18.97 46.18 3.66
N ALA A 64 -19.83 47.01 4.26
CA ALA A 64 -19.46 48.01 5.24
C ALA A 64 -18.70 47.35 6.40
N SER A 65 -17.44 47.75 6.59
CA SER A 65 -16.65 47.45 7.77
C SER A 65 -17.27 48.17 8.96
N LEU A 66 -17.87 47.39 9.87
CA LEU A 66 -18.26 47.86 11.19
C LEU A 66 -17.00 48.35 11.91
N VAL A 67 -16.95 49.65 12.18
CA VAL A 67 -15.95 50.30 13.01
C VAL A 67 -16.22 49.86 14.45
N THR A 68 -15.40 48.95 14.97
CA THR A 68 -15.35 48.65 16.40
C THR A 68 -14.47 49.70 17.08
N PRO A 69 -14.93 50.38 18.15
CA PRO A 69 -14.13 51.38 18.84
C PRO A 69 -12.92 50.75 19.56
N PRO A 70 -11.80 51.49 19.70
CA PRO A 70 -10.61 51.00 20.38
C PRO A 70 -10.87 50.88 21.88
N VAL A 71 -10.64 49.69 22.43
CA VAL A 71 -10.59 49.43 23.88
C VAL A 71 -9.21 49.85 24.38
N PRO A 72 -9.09 50.85 25.27
CA PRO A 72 -7.82 51.19 25.91
C PRO A 72 -7.61 50.27 27.12
N GLY A 73 -6.54 49.48 27.14
CA GLY A 73 -6.13 48.78 28.36
C GLY A 73 -5.60 47.35 28.23
N ALA A 74 -5.02 46.95 27.10
CA ALA A 74 -4.25 45.71 27.04
C ALA A 74 -2.85 45.96 27.62
N TYR A 75 -2.67 45.57 28.88
CA TYR A 75 -1.39 45.36 29.54
C TYR A 75 -0.51 44.45 28.66
N GLU A 76 0.61 44.99 28.18
CA GLU A 76 1.69 44.21 27.57
C GLU A 76 2.21 43.22 28.62
N THR A 77 1.80 41.96 28.50
CA THR A 77 2.51 40.86 29.15
C THR A 77 3.86 40.70 28.44
N PRO A 78 4.99 40.83 29.14
CA PRO A 78 6.30 40.67 28.53
C PRO A 78 6.44 39.25 27.99
N LYS A 79 6.64 39.14 26.68
CA LYS A 79 7.01 37.87 26.03
C LYS A 79 8.25 37.32 26.73
N PRO A 80 8.22 36.10 27.29
CA PRO A 80 9.44 35.48 27.77
C PRO A 80 10.37 35.28 26.57
N LYS A 81 11.58 35.83 26.66
CA LYS A 81 12.67 35.49 25.74
C LYS A 81 12.93 33.99 25.89
N VAL A 82 12.42 33.20 24.95
CA VAL A 82 12.84 31.83 24.77
C VAL A 82 14.29 31.90 24.34
N ALA A 83 15.18 31.46 25.24
CA ALA A 83 16.58 31.27 24.92
C ALA A 83 16.67 30.19 23.84
N GLU A 84 17.04 30.59 22.62
CA GLU A 84 17.51 29.66 21.61
C GLU A 84 18.84 29.08 22.11
N HIS A 85 18.81 27.83 22.54
CA HIS A 85 20.01 27.08 22.89
C HIS A 85 20.74 26.73 21.58
N PRO A 86 22.01 27.15 21.38
CA PRO A 86 22.75 26.88 20.15
C PRO A 86 23.39 25.50 20.14
N ASN A 87 22.70 24.47 20.65
CA ASN A 87 23.22 23.11 20.64
C ASN A 87 22.07 22.09 20.48
N GLY A 88 21.88 21.64 19.23
CA GLY A 88 20.88 20.67 18.83
C GLY A 88 21.23 19.25 19.31
N SER A 89 20.96 18.96 20.57
CA SER A 89 21.10 17.61 21.14
C SER A 89 20.44 17.59 22.51
N GLU A 90 19.15 17.28 22.57
CA GLU A 90 18.45 16.65 23.70
C GLU A 90 16.94 16.69 23.47
N GLY A 91 16.50 15.82 22.56
CA GLY A 91 15.13 15.39 22.40
C GLY A 91 15.07 13.88 22.44
N TRP A 92 15.82 13.26 23.36
CA TRP A 92 15.54 11.91 23.82
C TRP A 92 14.23 12.00 24.59
N LEU A 93 13.15 11.57 23.94
CA LEU A 93 11.85 11.39 24.57
C LEU A 93 12.03 10.56 25.85
N PRO A 94 11.40 10.93 26.98
CA PRO A 94 11.22 10.02 28.08
C PRO A 94 10.39 8.84 27.56
N THR A 95 11.02 7.68 27.45
CA THR A 95 10.35 6.40 27.28
C THR A 95 9.63 6.06 28.59
N GLU A 96 8.55 6.80 28.92
CA GLU A 96 7.55 6.27 29.84
C GLU A 96 6.78 5.21 29.07
N GLU A 97 7.30 3.99 29.22
CA GLU A 97 6.67 2.71 28.98
C GLU A 97 5.35 2.64 29.75
N ALA A 98 4.32 3.31 29.22
CA ALA A 98 2.95 3.02 29.57
C ALA A 98 2.71 1.56 29.16
N ALA A 99 2.56 0.70 30.16
CA ALA A 99 2.15 -0.68 30.00
C ALA A 99 0.91 -0.73 29.09
N HIS A 100 1.14 -1.02 27.81
CA HIS A 100 0.07 -1.26 26.87
C HIS A 100 -0.72 -2.47 27.38
N PRO A 101 -2.06 -2.37 27.52
CA PRO A 101 -2.87 -3.57 27.70
C PRO A 101 -2.54 -4.52 26.54
N PRO A 102 -2.41 -5.84 26.79
CA PRO A 102 -2.05 -6.80 25.77
C PRO A 102 -2.98 -6.63 24.58
N MET A 103 -2.41 -6.31 23.41
CA MET A 103 -3.17 -6.35 22.17
C MET A 103 -3.81 -7.74 22.07
N PRO A 104 -5.12 -7.84 21.78
CA PRO A 104 -5.74 -9.13 21.55
C PRO A 104 -4.98 -9.82 20.41
N GLU A 105 -4.49 -11.00 20.74
CA GLU A 105 -3.86 -11.94 19.84
C GLU A 105 -4.71 -12.04 18.56
N PRO A 106 -4.12 -11.97 17.35
CA PRO A 106 -4.87 -12.10 16.12
C PRO A 106 -5.52 -13.47 16.14
N GLN A 107 -6.82 -13.51 16.39
CA GLN A 107 -7.61 -14.72 16.25
C GLN A 107 -7.36 -15.21 14.82
N HIS A 108 -6.70 -16.35 14.71
CA HIS A 108 -6.71 -17.15 13.51
C HIS A 108 -8.18 -17.39 13.19
N TYR A 109 -8.73 -16.56 12.31
CA TYR A 109 -9.98 -16.88 11.62
C TYR A 109 -9.67 -18.15 10.84
N GLN A 110 -10.04 -19.30 11.43
CA GLN A 110 -10.28 -20.50 10.64
C GLN A 110 -11.24 -20.07 9.55
N ALA A 111 -10.77 -20.14 8.31
CA ALA A 111 -11.58 -19.89 7.14
C ALA A 111 -12.77 -20.85 7.20
N GLU A 112 -13.93 -20.33 7.63
CA GLU A 112 -15.17 -21.04 7.45
C GLU A 112 -15.36 -21.26 5.94
N PRO A 113 -15.77 -22.47 5.51
CA PRO A 113 -16.04 -22.76 4.12
C PRO A 113 -17.24 -21.91 3.68
N HIS A 114 -16.98 -20.90 2.84
CA HIS A 114 -18.00 -20.11 2.18
C HIS A 114 -19.02 -21.05 1.48
N PRO A 115 -20.33 -20.97 1.80
CA PRO A 115 -21.35 -21.63 1.01
C PRO A 115 -21.40 -20.98 -0.38
N GLN A 116 -21.41 -21.84 -1.40
CA GLN A 116 -21.50 -21.44 -2.79
C GLN A 116 -22.72 -20.55 -3.05
N PRO A 117 -22.60 -19.48 -3.84
CA PRO A 117 -23.75 -18.67 -4.22
C PRO A 117 -24.66 -19.48 -5.16
N SER A 118 -25.80 -19.89 -4.64
CA SER A 118 -26.92 -20.37 -5.43
C SER A 118 -27.46 -19.23 -6.29
N HIS A 119 -27.54 -19.51 -7.59
CA HIS A 119 -28.29 -18.73 -8.56
C HIS A 119 -29.71 -18.48 -8.05
N SER A 120 -30.08 -17.21 -7.92
CA SER A 120 -31.48 -16.79 -7.79
C SER A 120 -31.71 -15.66 -8.77
N ASP A 121 -32.31 -16.05 -9.89
CA ASP A 121 -33.02 -15.21 -10.82
C ASP A 121 -34.06 -14.31 -10.12
N LEU A 122 -34.38 -13.20 -10.79
CA LEU A 122 -35.62 -12.41 -10.69
C LEU A 122 -35.80 -11.55 -9.42
N GLN A 123 -35.71 -10.22 -9.54
CA GLN A 123 -36.85 -9.33 -9.83
C GLN A 123 -36.64 -7.87 -9.38
N THR A 124 -37.13 -6.98 -10.24
CA THR A 124 -37.68 -5.64 -9.97
C THR A 124 -36.74 -4.51 -9.54
N VAL A 125 -36.42 -3.67 -10.53
CA VAL A 125 -35.93 -2.29 -10.38
C VAL A 125 -37.11 -1.36 -10.04
N PRO A 126 -37.11 -0.62 -8.92
CA PRO A 126 -38.03 0.48 -8.73
C PRO A 126 -37.52 1.75 -9.44
N LYS A 127 -38.31 2.15 -10.42
CA LYS A 127 -38.26 3.40 -11.18
C LYS A 127 -38.59 4.57 -10.24
N THR A 128 -37.69 5.54 -10.04
CA THR A 128 -38.01 6.86 -9.48
C THR A 128 -37.24 7.98 -10.20
N PRO A 129 -37.73 9.24 -10.17
CA PRO A 129 -37.76 10.06 -11.38
C PRO A 129 -36.76 11.24 -11.38
N SER A 130 -36.36 11.61 -12.60
CA SER A 130 -36.24 12.99 -13.12
C SER A 130 -35.84 14.10 -12.13
N ARG A 131 -34.57 14.52 -12.19
CA ARG A 131 -34.17 15.90 -11.93
C ARG A 131 -33.13 16.40 -12.95
N LYS A 132 -33.66 17.21 -13.89
CA LYS A 132 -33.13 18.47 -14.43
C LYS A 132 -31.65 18.54 -14.85
N ALA A 133 -31.52 18.44 -16.17
CA ALA A 133 -30.54 19.02 -17.08
C ALA A 133 -29.66 20.19 -16.60
N SER A 134 -28.37 20.08 -16.95
CA SER A 134 -27.50 21.20 -17.33
C SER A 134 -26.77 20.82 -18.64
N PRO A 135 -26.68 21.71 -19.65
CA PRO A 135 -26.08 21.40 -20.94
C PRO A 135 -24.58 21.72 -20.93
N ILE A 136 -23.72 20.71 -21.11
CA ILE A 136 -22.30 20.95 -21.41
C ILE A 136 -22.05 20.63 -22.89
N LYS A 137 -21.61 21.70 -23.57
CA LYS A 137 -21.38 21.82 -25.00
C LYS A 137 -20.33 20.80 -25.47
N ARG A 138 -20.69 20.06 -26.53
CA ARG A 138 -19.76 19.31 -27.38
C ARG A 138 -19.21 20.29 -28.41
N GLU A 139 -17.90 20.43 -28.45
CA GLU A 139 -17.20 20.92 -29.64
C GLU A 139 -16.53 19.74 -30.35
N ALA A 140 -16.55 19.81 -31.67
CA ALA A 140 -16.26 18.76 -32.61
C ALA A 140 -14.81 18.85 -33.12
N SER A 141 -14.21 17.70 -33.42
CA SER A 141 -13.13 17.55 -34.40
C SER A 141 -13.08 16.06 -34.77
N VAL A 142 -13.79 15.63 -35.81
CA VAL A 142 -13.30 15.47 -37.21
C VAL A 142 -12.28 14.33 -37.34
N SER A 143 -12.77 13.21 -37.89
CA SER A 143 -11.98 12.10 -38.47
C SER A 143 -11.15 12.55 -39.68
N PRO A 144 -10.18 11.73 -40.13
CA PRO A 144 -10.47 10.81 -41.23
C PRO A 144 -9.94 9.38 -40.94
N ALA A 145 -10.67 8.30 -41.22
CA ALA A 145 -11.01 7.74 -42.53
C ALA A 145 -9.78 7.33 -43.37
N ASN A 146 -9.45 6.03 -43.32
CA ASN A 146 -8.82 5.19 -44.36
C ASN A 146 -8.80 3.74 -43.80
N GLY A 147 -9.75 2.88 -44.17
CA GLY A 147 -9.60 1.90 -45.27
C GLY A 147 -9.22 0.55 -44.66
N ASP A 148 -10.17 -0.33 -44.31
CA ASP A 148 -10.88 -1.27 -45.19
C ASP A 148 -9.93 -2.14 -46.04
N LEU A 149 -9.76 -3.40 -45.62
CA LEU A 149 -9.58 -4.57 -46.50
C LEU A 149 -9.60 -5.86 -45.65
N HIS A 150 -10.77 -6.48 -45.63
CA HIS A 150 -10.98 -7.89 -45.99
C HIS A 150 -9.79 -8.87 -45.81
N ARG A 151 -9.89 -9.76 -44.82
CA ARG A 151 -9.55 -11.17 -45.03
C ARG A 151 -10.33 -12.08 -44.08
N GLN A 152 -11.40 -12.65 -44.64
CA GLN A 152 -11.91 -13.94 -44.23
C GLN A 152 -10.75 -14.94 -44.25
N ASP A 153 -10.49 -15.64 -43.15
CA ASP A 153 -10.38 -17.08 -43.28
C ASP A 153 -10.71 -17.79 -41.97
N THR A 154 -11.49 -18.83 -42.17
CA THR A 154 -12.00 -19.78 -41.20
C THR A 154 -10.90 -20.66 -40.63
N THR A 155 -10.93 -20.97 -39.34
CA THR A 155 -10.85 -22.36 -38.88
C THR A 155 -11.36 -22.49 -37.44
N ALA A 156 -12.34 -23.36 -37.29
CA ALA A 156 -12.96 -23.79 -36.05
C ALA A 156 -11.96 -24.41 -35.07
N THR A 157 -12.16 -24.22 -33.77
CA THR A 157 -11.59 -25.07 -32.73
C THR A 157 -12.73 -25.55 -31.84
N ALA A 158 -13.40 -26.60 -32.32
CA ALA A 158 -14.29 -27.45 -31.56
C ALA A 158 -14.07 -28.90 -32.00
N GLY A 159 -13.87 -29.80 -31.03
CA GLY A 159 -14.06 -31.24 -31.19
C GLY A 159 -12.90 -32.03 -31.80
N GLY A 160 -12.33 -32.94 -31.02
CA GLY A 160 -11.33 -33.89 -31.50
C GLY A 160 -10.93 -34.96 -30.48
N TYR A 161 -11.90 -35.75 -30.03
CA TYR A 161 -11.62 -37.08 -29.51
C TYR A 161 -11.15 -37.97 -30.67
N GLY A 162 -10.03 -38.69 -30.51
CA GLY A 162 -9.70 -39.86 -31.33
C GLY A 162 -8.38 -39.78 -32.11
N GLY A 163 -7.45 -40.68 -31.79
CA GLY A 163 -6.20 -40.91 -32.53
C GLY A 163 -5.07 -41.30 -31.58
N ALA A 164 -5.05 -42.49 -30.98
CA ALA A 164 -4.43 -43.68 -31.58
C ALA A 164 -3.11 -43.38 -32.33
N SER A 165 -1.97 -43.45 -31.62
CA SER A 165 -0.79 -44.26 -31.99
C SER A 165 0.48 -43.80 -31.26
N LEU A 166 0.70 -44.28 -30.02
CA LEU A 166 2.04 -44.38 -29.41
C LEU A 166 2.54 -45.83 -29.44
N GLY A 167 2.15 -46.57 -30.50
CA GLY A 167 2.69 -47.87 -30.84
C GLY A 167 3.70 -47.71 -31.99
N ARG A 168 4.92 -48.22 -31.77
CA ARG A 168 6.09 -48.29 -32.67
C ARG A 168 6.98 -47.05 -32.75
N SER A 169 7.98 -47.03 -31.88
CA SER A 169 9.35 -47.12 -32.42
C SER A 169 10.09 -48.22 -31.68
N SER A 170 10.02 -49.41 -32.28
CA SER A 170 10.96 -50.48 -32.01
C SER A 170 12.36 -49.91 -32.06
N SER A 171 13.05 -49.96 -30.91
CA SER A 171 14.48 -50.20 -30.77
C SER A 171 15.17 -50.36 -32.14
N ARG A 172 15.63 -49.24 -32.71
CA ARG A 172 16.75 -49.28 -33.62
C ARG A 172 17.93 -49.70 -32.74
N ARG A 173 18.14 -51.01 -32.62
CA ARG A 173 19.44 -51.53 -32.21
C ARG A 173 20.45 -50.82 -33.10
N SER A 174 21.23 -49.94 -32.50
CA SER A 174 22.31 -49.24 -33.16
C SER A 174 23.14 -50.30 -33.88
N ALA A 175 23.35 -50.14 -35.18
CA ALA A 175 24.16 -51.06 -36.00
C ALA A 175 25.64 -51.13 -35.53
N HIS A 176 25.98 -50.48 -34.42
CA HIS A 176 27.32 -50.33 -33.87
C HIS A 176 27.45 -50.80 -32.41
N THR A 177 26.40 -51.41 -31.84
CA THR A 177 26.45 -52.08 -30.54
C THR A 177 26.21 -53.58 -30.74
N THR A 178 27.06 -54.43 -30.16
CA THR A 178 26.82 -55.89 -30.15
C THR A 178 25.52 -56.22 -29.40
N SER A 179 25.01 -57.45 -29.52
CA SER A 179 23.82 -57.92 -28.80
C SER A 179 23.87 -57.67 -27.29
N ASP A 180 25.07 -57.53 -26.74
CA ASP A 180 25.36 -57.33 -25.32
C ASP A 180 25.47 -55.84 -24.93
N GLY A 181 25.12 -54.93 -25.85
CA GLY A 181 25.18 -53.48 -25.62
C GLY A 181 26.60 -52.91 -25.59
N ARG A 182 27.62 -53.71 -25.92
CA ARG A 182 29.01 -53.22 -26.00
C ARG A 182 29.25 -52.53 -27.33
N VAL A 183 29.85 -51.36 -27.26
CA VAL A 183 30.18 -50.56 -28.42
C VAL A 183 31.35 -51.21 -29.16
N LEU A 184 31.21 -51.47 -30.46
CA LEU A 184 32.27 -52.10 -31.26
C LEU A 184 33.47 -51.14 -31.36
N PRO A 185 34.65 -51.49 -30.83
CA PRO A 185 35.84 -50.67 -30.99
C PRO A 185 36.19 -50.58 -32.48
N GLY A 186 36.25 -49.36 -33.02
CA GLY A 186 36.54 -49.08 -34.43
C GLY A 186 35.37 -48.57 -35.28
N SER A 187 34.15 -48.39 -34.73
CA SER A 187 33.08 -47.72 -35.48
C SER A 187 33.24 -46.18 -35.45
N ALA A 188 33.21 -45.56 -36.62
CA ALA A 188 33.31 -44.09 -36.78
C ALA A 188 32.14 -43.31 -36.12
N PHE A 189 31.09 -44.01 -35.67
CA PHE A 189 29.93 -43.43 -35.01
C PHE A 189 29.83 -43.78 -33.52
N VAL A 190 30.85 -44.43 -32.93
CA VAL A 190 30.88 -44.80 -31.51
C VAL A 190 30.61 -43.62 -30.58
N ASN A 191 31.10 -42.44 -30.94
CA ASN A 191 30.92 -41.23 -30.14
C ASN A 191 29.66 -40.44 -30.53
N GLY A 192 28.83 -40.91 -31.46
CA GLY A 192 27.67 -40.18 -31.99
C GLY A 192 27.93 -39.44 -33.31
N ALA A 193 26.88 -39.18 -34.08
CA ALA A 193 26.95 -38.41 -35.32
C ALA A 193 27.29 -36.94 -34.99
N GLY A 194 28.55 -36.55 -35.13
CA GLY A 194 29.02 -35.17 -34.91
C GLY A 194 30.14 -34.99 -33.88
N THR A 195 30.70 -36.06 -33.31
CA THR A 195 31.70 -35.99 -32.24
C THR A 195 33.15 -36.23 -32.66
N THR A 196 33.44 -36.27 -33.96
CA THR A 196 34.78 -35.92 -34.44
C THR A 196 34.90 -34.40 -34.39
N GLY A 197 35.09 -33.85 -33.19
CA GLY A 197 35.36 -32.43 -33.01
C GLY A 197 36.61 -32.02 -33.79
N PRO A 198 36.80 -30.72 -34.09
CA PRO A 198 37.96 -30.23 -34.86
C PRO A 198 39.33 -30.58 -34.24
N PHE A 199 39.36 -31.11 -33.01
CA PHE A 199 40.56 -31.53 -32.30
C PHE A 199 40.77 -33.05 -32.25
N THR A 200 39.87 -33.86 -32.82
CA THR A 200 40.11 -35.30 -32.94
C THR A 200 40.97 -35.54 -34.18
N THR A 201 42.29 -35.40 -34.04
CA THR A 201 43.23 -35.90 -35.05
C THR A 201 43.18 -37.42 -34.98
N ALA A 202 42.62 -38.06 -36.00
CA ALA A 202 42.76 -39.52 -36.14
C ALA A 202 44.26 -39.85 -36.13
N PRO A 203 44.70 -40.88 -35.40
CA PRO A 203 46.11 -41.27 -35.41
C PRO A 203 46.54 -41.51 -36.86
N GLU A 204 47.66 -40.92 -37.26
CA GLU A 204 48.25 -41.14 -38.58
C GLU A 204 48.73 -42.59 -38.64
N GLU A 205 47.85 -43.49 -39.07
CA GLU A 205 48.21 -44.90 -39.28
C GLU A 205 49.08 -45.00 -40.54
N GLU A 206 50.40 -44.89 -40.34
CA GLU A 206 51.43 -45.06 -41.37
C GLU A 206 51.27 -46.40 -42.14
N GLU A 207 50.72 -47.42 -41.48
CA GLU A 207 50.38 -48.72 -42.07
C GLU A 207 49.29 -48.63 -43.16
N LEU A 208 48.29 -47.75 -43.00
CA LEU A 208 47.26 -47.54 -44.02
C LEU A 208 47.83 -46.84 -45.26
N TYR A 209 48.78 -45.91 -45.06
CA TYR A 209 49.45 -45.24 -46.17
C TYR A 209 50.30 -46.23 -46.98
N ALA A 210 51.08 -47.08 -46.30
CA ALA A 210 51.86 -48.14 -46.94
C ALA A 210 50.98 -49.09 -47.76
N ARG A 211 49.87 -49.58 -47.16
CA ARG A 211 48.90 -50.46 -47.84
C ARG A 211 48.24 -49.78 -49.03
N GLY A 212 47.91 -48.49 -48.92
CA GLY A 212 47.34 -47.70 -50.01
C GLY A 212 48.29 -47.58 -51.20
N SER A 213 49.59 -47.36 -50.93
CA SER A 213 50.62 -47.25 -51.96
C SER A 213 50.81 -48.56 -52.74
N GLU A 214 50.84 -49.70 -52.03
CA GLU A 214 50.97 -51.03 -52.63
C GLU A 214 49.73 -51.40 -53.48
N ALA A 215 48.52 -51.12 -52.96
CA ALA A 215 47.28 -51.30 -53.70
C ALA A 215 47.27 -50.45 -54.99
N HIS A 216 47.78 -49.22 -54.93
CA HIS A 216 47.88 -48.34 -56.09
C HIS A 216 48.91 -48.83 -57.12
N ALA A 217 50.00 -49.47 -56.69
CA ALA A 217 50.98 -50.09 -57.58
C ALA A 217 50.38 -51.27 -58.37
N ASN A 218 49.55 -52.09 -57.71
CA ASN A 218 48.96 -53.31 -58.28
C ASN A 218 47.73 -53.08 -59.17
N LEU A 219 47.18 -51.87 -59.23
CA LEU A 219 46.01 -51.54 -60.07
C LEU A 219 46.38 -51.38 -61.56
N THR A 220 45.55 -51.98 -62.43
CA THR A 220 45.68 -51.80 -63.89
C THR A 220 45.38 -50.35 -64.31
N PRO A 221 45.93 -49.86 -65.44
CA PRO A 221 45.69 -48.49 -65.92
C PRO A 221 44.21 -48.14 -66.13
N LYS A 222 43.40 -49.13 -66.54
CA LYS A 222 41.94 -48.96 -66.74
C LYS A 222 41.21 -48.76 -65.41
N GLN A 223 41.59 -49.50 -64.36
CA GLN A 223 41.04 -49.33 -63.02
C GLN A 223 41.43 -47.97 -62.44
N LYS A 224 42.70 -47.56 -62.59
CA LYS A 224 43.17 -46.22 -62.19
C LYS A 224 42.35 -45.10 -62.83
N SER A 225 42.11 -45.17 -64.14
CA SER A 225 41.27 -44.18 -64.83
C SER A 225 39.82 -44.17 -64.34
N LYS A 226 39.24 -45.33 -64.02
CA LYS A 226 37.88 -45.43 -63.48
C LYS A 226 37.80 -44.83 -62.08
N ILE A 227 38.74 -45.17 -61.21
CA ILE A 227 38.88 -44.64 -59.85
C ILE A 227 39.03 -43.11 -59.90
N ALA A 228 39.96 -42.60 -60.71
CA ALA A 228 40.17 -41.15 -60.86
C ALA A 228 38.90 -40.41 -61.34
N LYS A 229 38.10 -41.02 -62.23
CA LYS A 229 36.82 -40.44 -62.67
C LYS A 229 35.77 -40.44 -61.56
N GLU A 230 35.70 -41.51 -60.76
CA GLU A 230 34.80 -41.60 -59.61
C GLU A 230 35.22 -40.59 -58.53
N GLU A 231 36.51 -40.53 -58.17
CA GLU A 231 37.08 -39.55 -57.25
C GLU A 231 36.79 -38.11 -57.69
N ALA A 232 36.97 -37.79 -58.98
CA ALA A 232 36.62 -36.47 -59.50
C ALA A 232 35.10 -36.16 -59.38
N LYS A 233 34.22 -37.15 -59.53
CA LYS A 233 32.78 -36.98 -59.30
C LYS A 233 32.47 -36.77 -57.82
N HIS A 234 33.12 -37.53 -56.94
CA HIS A 234 32.99 -37.39 -55.50
C HIS A 234 33.48 -36.03 -55.01
N GLY A 235 34.66 -35.57 -55.48
CA GLY A 235 35.19 -34.23 -55.20
C GLY A 235 34.21 -33.13 -55.62
N LYS A 236 33.65 -33.21 -56.83
CA LYS A 236 32.60 -32.26 -57.27
C LYS A 236 31.34 -32.29 -56.40
N ARG A 237 30.90 -33.48 -55.96
CA ARG A 237 29.76 -33.62 -55.05
C ARG A 237 30.06 -33.01 -53.68
N LEU A 238 31.25 -33.27 -53.13
CA LEU A 238 31.71 -32.72 -51.87
C LEU A 238 31.79 -31.19 -51.92
N THR A 239 32.37 -30.61 -52.97
CA THR A 239 32.40 -29.15 -53.15
C THR A 239 30.99 -28.55 -53.21
N LYS A 240 30.02 -29.24 -53.82
CA LYS A 240 28.62 -28.78 -53.83
C LYS A 240 27.98 -28.82 -52.43
N ILE A 241 28.26 -29.87 -51.66
CA ILE A 241 27.78 -30.01 -50.28
C ILE A 241 28.36 -28.90 -49.41
N ILE A 242 29.68 -28.71 -49.41
CA ILE A 242 30.36 -27.64 -48.64
C ILE A 242 29.79 -26.26 -49.00
N LYS A 243 29.54 -25.98 -50.28
CA LYS A 243 28.93 -24.71 -50.70
C LYS A 243 27.47 -24.55 -50.26
N ALA A 244 26.71 -25.64 -50.18
CA ALA A 244 25.34 -25.62 -49.69
C ALA A 244 25.31 -25.41 -48.17
N GLU A 245 26.16 -26.14 -47.44
CA GLU A 245 26.33 -26.00 -45.99
C GLU A 245 26.76 -24.59 -45.60
N ALA A 246 27.75 -24.01 -46.29
CA ALA A 246 28.17 -22.63 -46.05
C ALA A 246 27.04 -21.61 -46.28
N LYS A 247 26.11 -21.88 -47.21
CA LYS A 247 24.94 -21.02 -47.43
C LYS A 247 23.91 -21.17 -46.32
N THR A 248 23.61 -22.41 -45.91
CA THR A 248 22.66 -22.67 -44.81
C THR A 248 23.19 -22.13 -43.49
N GLU A 249 24.50 -22.25 -43.24
CA GLU A 249 25.17 -21.70 -42.06
C GLU A 249 25.09 -20.16 -42.05
N LYS A 250 25.39 -19.52 -43.18
CA LYS A 250 25.25 -18.06 -43.30
C LYS A 250 23.81 -17.60 -43.05
N GLN A 251 22.81 -18.35 -43.52
CA GLN A 251 21.40 -18.06 -43.26
C GLN A 251 21.02 -18.25 -41.80
N ALA A 252 21.47 -19.35 -41.18
CA ALA A 252 21.26 -19.59 -39.75
C ALA A 252 21.88 -18.49 -38.88
N LEU A 253 23.09 -18.05 -39.22
CA LEU A 253 23.76 -16.94 -38.53
C LEU A 253 23.01 -15.61 -38.70
N ALA A 254 22.50 -15.32 -39.90
CA ALA A 254 21.69 -14.11 -40.13
C ALA A 254 20.39 -14.13 -39.28
N LEU A 255 19.67 -15.26 -39.27
CA LEU A 255 18.47 -15.42 -38.45
C LEU A 255 18.74 -15.24 -36.96
N ALA A 256 19.86 -15.80 -36.46
CA ALA A 256 20.24 -15.65 -35.05
C ALA A 256 20.57 -14.19 -34.69
N ILE A 257 21.15 -13.42 -35.62
CA ILE A 257 21.41 -11.99 -35.42
C ILE A 257 20.09 -11.21 -35.37
N ASP A 258 19.17 -11.48 -36.28
CA ASP A 258 17.86 -10.82 -36.33
C ASP A 258 17.05 -11.10 -35.05
N GLU A 259 17.04 -12.36 -34.59
CA GLU A 259 16.39 -12.76 -33.32
C GLU A 259 17.00 -12.05 -32.11
N LEU A 260 18.33 -11.91 -32.07
CA LEU A 260 19.01 -11.17 -31.01
C LEU A 260 18.62 -9.68 -31.02
N GLU A 261 18.49 -9.07 -32.20
CA GLU A 261 18.03 -7.69 -32.33
C GLU A 261 16.59 -7.51 -31.82
N GLU A 262 15.69 -8.44 -32.15
CA GLU A 262 14.32 -8.45 -31.65
C GLU A 262 14.26 -8.58 -30.13
N LEU A 263 15.02 -9.52 -29.54
CA LEU A 263 15.10 -9.68 -28.09
C LEU A 263 15.60 -8.40 -27.39
N GLN A 264 16.56 -7.71 -27.98
CA GLN A 264 17.03 -6.42 -27.46
C GLN A 264 15.95 -5.33 -27.53
N LYS A 265 15.16 -5.28 -28.62
CA LYS A 265 14.01 -4.36 -28.73
C LYS A 265 12.94 -4.66 -27.67
N PHE A 266 12.62 -5.95 -27.46
CA PHE A 266 11.69 -6.37 -26.41
C PHE A 266 12.18 -6.00 -25.01
N GLN A 267 13.46 -6.22 -24.70
CA GLN A 267 14.05 -5.82 -23.42
C GLN A 267 13.93 -4.31 -23.17
N LYS A 268 14.29 -3.48 -24.16
CA LYS A 268 14.15 -2.01 -24.04
C LYS A 268 12.70 -1.58 -23.80
N SER A 269 11.74 -2.22 -24.49
CA SER A 269 10.31 -1.97 -24.29
C SER A 269 9.84 -2.38 -22.89
N ALA A 270 10.26 -3.56 -22.42
CA ALA A 270 9.95 -4.08 -21.10
C ALA A 270 10.44 -3.13 -20.00
N VAL A 271 11.70 -2.69 -20.05
CA VAL A 271 12.28 -1.73 -19.09
C VAL A 271 11.52 -0.40 -19.08
N LYS A 272 11.13 0.10 -20.26
CA LYS A 272 10.33 1.34 -20.36
C LYS A 272 8.94 1.17 -19.75
N ASN A 273 8.28 0.05 -19.98
CA ASN A 273 6.97 -0.25 -19.42
C ASN A 273 7.03 -0.44 -17.90
N GLU A 274 8.06 -1.10 -17.40
CA GLU A 274 8.33 -1.24 -15.97
C GLU A 274 8.50 0.13 -15.30
N GLY A 275 9.34 1.01 -15.86
CA GLY A 275 9.52 2.37 -15.33
C GLY A 275 8.22 3.17 -15.27
N ARG A 276 7.33 3.02 -16.27
CA ARG A 276 5.99 3.63 -16.26
C ARG A 276 5.08 3.04 -15.19
N ALA A 277 5.10 1.72 -15.01
CA ALA A 277 4.32 1.04 -13.99
C ALA A 277 4.76 1.47 -12.58
N GLN A 278 6.07 1.53 -12.33
CA GLN A 278 6.64 2.00 -11.06
C GLN A 278 6.28 3.47 -10.78
N ALA A 279 6.38 4.36 -11.78
CA ALA A 279 5.98 5.75 -11.62
C ALA A 279 4.49 5.91 -11.27
N ASN A 280 3.62 5.13 -11.91
CA ASN A 280 2.19 5.12 -11.61
C ASN A 280 1.90 4.58 -10.20
N HIS A 281 2.56 3.49 -9.82
CA HIS A 281 2.46 2.93 -8.47
C HIS A 281 2.83 3.96 -7.40
N ASN A 282 3.95 4.66 -7.57
CA ASN A 282 4.40 5.69 -6.62
C ASN A 282 3.42 6.86 -6.54
N LYS A 283 2.80 7.25 -7.66
CA LYS A 283 1.75 8.27 -7.69
C LYS A 283 0.51 7.83 -6.90
N LEU A 284 0.03 6.62 -7.13
CA LEU A 284 -1.13 6.06 -6.42
C LEU A 284 -0.84 5.91 -4.92
N LEU A 285 0.35 5.44 -4.56
CA LEU A 285 0.79 5.34 -3.16
C LEU A 285 0.81 6.71 -2.48
N GLY A 286 1.31 7.75 -3.16
CA GLY A 286 1.28 9.12 -2.66
C GLY A 286 -0.14 9.66 -2.49
N GLN A 287 -1.06 9.34 -3.40
CA GLN A 287 -2.48 9.70 -3.28
C GLN A 287 -3.15 8.99 -2.10
N PHE A 288 -2.91 7.68 -1.96
CA PHE A 288 -3.42 6.86 -0.87
C PHE A 288 -3.02 7.43 0.50
N LYS A 289 -1.73 7.73 0.70
CA LYS A 289 -1.23 8.32 1.95
C LYS A 289 -1.90 9.67 2.28
N LYS A 290 -2.18 10.50 1.27
CA LYS A 290 -2.89 11.77 1.46
C LYS A 290 -4.33 11.56 1.91
N THR A 291 -5.04 10.62 1.29
CA THR A 291 -6.42 10.29 1.66
C THR A 291 -6.51 9.63 3.03
N GLU A 292 -5.53 8.78 3.37
CA GLU A 292 -5.41 8.14 4.69
C GLU A 292 -5.19 9.19 5.79
N ALA A 293 -4.26 10.14 5.58
CA ALA A 293 -4.05 11.24 6.51
C ALA A 293 -5.32 12.10 6.71
N ALA A 294 -6.04 12.39 5.63
CA ALA A 294 -7.31 13.13 5.71
C ALA A 294 -8.36 12.35 6.52
N TYR A 295 -8.49 11.04 6.29
CA TYR A 295 -9.39 10.17 7.05
C TYR A 295 -9.06 10.15 8.54
N LEU A 296 -7.79 9.97 8.90
CA LEU A 296 -7.36 9.98 10.31
C LEU A 296 -7.65 11.32 10.98
N SER A 297 -7.42 12.44 10.28
CA SER A 297 -7.75 13.77 10.79
C SER A 297 -9.26 13.96 11.02
N ALA A 298 -10.10 13.43 10.12
CA ALA A 298 -11.55 13.49 10.26
C ALA A 298 -12.05 12.62 11.42
N LYS A 299 -11.46 11.44 11.60
CA LYS A 299 -11.74 10.55 12.73
C LYS A 299 -11.40 11.22 14.06
N MET A 300 -10.23 11.85 14.18
CA MET A 300 -9.84 12.58 15.39
C MET A 300 -10.83 13.71 15.73
N LYS A 301 -11.32 14.44 14.72
CA LYS A 301 -12.34 15.47 14.92
C LYS A 301 -13.65 14.88 15.44
N TYR A 302 -14.13 13.81 14.81
CA TYR A 302 -15.32 13.10 15.26
C TYR A 302 -15.19 12.63 16.71
N ASP A 303 -14.06 12.01 17.07
CA ASP A 303 -13.82 11.53 18.44
C ASP A 303 -13.79 12.70 19.45
N THR A 304 -13.25 13.86 19.05
CA THR A 304 -13.25 15.08 19.86
C THR A 304 -14.66 15.65 20.05
N ASP A 305 -15.42 15.77 18.97
CA ASP A 305 -16.80 16.27 19.00
C ASP A 305 -17.71 15.35 19.82
N LEU A 306 -17.49 14.03 19.74
CA LEU A 306 -18.20 13.04 20.55
C LEU A 306 -17.86 13.19 22.04
N ALA A 307 -16.60 13.41 22.39
CA ALA A 307 -16.19 13.67 23.77
C ALA A 307 -16.83 14.96 24.31
N HIS A 308 -16.85 16.02 23.50
CA HIS A 308 -17.50 17.28 23.85
C HIS A 308 -19.00 17.10 24.09
N LEU A 309 -19.70 16.42 23.17
CA LEU A 309 -21.13 16.14 23.31
C LEU A 309 -21.44 15.40 24.61
N LYS A 310 -20.66 14.37 24.95
CA LYS A 310 -20.82 13.64 26.21
C LYS A 310 -20.61 14.52 27.43
N SER A 311 -19.59 15.39 27.43
CA SER A 311 -19.38 16.32 28.55
C SER A 311 -20.54 17.31 28.73
N GLU A 312 -21.15 17.79 27.63
CA GLU A 312 -22.33 18.66 27.70
C GLU A 312 -23.57 17.90 28.18
N GLU A 313 -23.73 16.63 27.81
CA GLU A 313 -24.79 15.76 28.33
C GLU A 313 -24.67 15.56 29.85
N GLU A 314 -23.45 15.33 30.35
CA GLU A 314 -23.17 15.23 31.80
C GLU A 314 -23.47 16.56 32.52
N VAL A 315 -23.07 17.71 31.96
CA VAL A 315 -23.40 19.04 32.52
C VAL A 315 -24.91 19.26 32.56
N LEU A 316 -25.64 18.87 31.51
CA LEU A 316 -27.09 18.98 31.47
C LEU A 316 -27.75 18.07 32.54
N GLU A 317 -27.26 16.84 32.71
CA GLU A 317 -27.75 15.92 33.73
C GLU A 317 -27.52 16.46 35.15
N THR A 318 -26.33 16.98 35.45
CA THR A 318 -26.06 17.63 36.74
C THR A 318 -26.98 18.83 36.98
N LEU A 319 -27.24 19.66 35.98
CA LEU A 319 -28.16 20.79 36.11
C LEU A 319 -29.61 20.35 36.38
N LYS A 320 -30.06 19.26 35.74
CA LYS A 320 -31.37 18.67 36.01
C LYS A 320 -31.47 18.13 37.44
N ASN A 321 -30.43 17.44 37.91
CA ASN A 321 -30.39 16.91 39.28
C ASN A 321 -30.37 18.05 40.31
N ASN A 322 -29.53 19.08 40.12
CA ASN A 322 -29.50 20.27 40.96
C ASN A 322 -30.88 20.97 41.02
N SER A 323 -31.58 21.05 39.88
CA SER A 323 -32.92 21.64 39.84
C SER A 323 -33.95 20.82 40.62
N ARG A 324 -33.87 19.48 40.56
CA ARG A 324 -34.73 18.59 41.35
C ARG A 324 -34.46 18.73 42.84
N GLU A 325 -33.19 18.69 43.24
CA GLU A 325 -32.77 18.88 44.64
C GLU A 325 -33.23 20.24 45.19
N ALA A 326 -33.11 21.32 44.39
CA ALA A 326 -33.61 22.63 44.78
C ALA A 326 -35.13 22.62 45.01
N THR A 327 -35.90 21.93 44.17
CA THR A 327 -37.36 21.80 44.38
C THR A 327 -37.72 20.96 45.60
N GLU A 328 -36.96 19.91 45.90
CA GLU A 328 -37.11 19.08 47.10
C GLU A 328 -36.84 19.91 48.37
N HIS A 329 -35.72 20.65 48.41
CA HIS A 329 -35.42 21.56 49.50
C HIS A 329 -36.48 22.64 49.72
N MET A 330 -37.08 23.17 48.65
CA MET A 330 -38.20 24.11 48.77
C MET A 330 -39.43 23.46 49.41
N GLN A 331 -39.72 22.21 49.07
CA GLN A 331 -40.84 21.46 49.66
C GLN A 331 -40.59 21.18 51.15
N ASP A 332 -39.39 20.70 51.51
CA ASP A 332 -39.00 20.48 52.90
C ASP A 332 -39.14 21.75 53.74
N LYS A 333 -38.65 22.88 53.23
CA LYS A 333 -38.77 24.16 53.91
C LYS A 333 -40.23 24.64 54.02
N ALA A 334 -41.06 24.37 53.01
CA ALA A 334 -42.49 24.68 53.10
C ALA A 334 -43.20 23.85 54.18
N VAL A 335 -42.84 22.56 54.31
CA VAL A 335 -43.34 21.67 55.36
C VAL A 335 -42.88 22.16 56.74
N GLU A 336 -41.60 22.51 56.90
CA GLU A 336 -41.04 23.07 58.13
C GLU A 336 -41.76 24.36 58.55
N VAL A 337 -41.99 25.29 57.62
CA VAL A 337 -42.74 26.53 57.89
C VAL A 337 -44.18 26.25 58.31
N ASN A 338 -44.84 25.28 57.68
CA ASN A 338 -46.20 24.89 58.07
C ASN A 338 -46.23 24.28 59.48
N ALA A 339 -45.24 23.45 59.83
CA ALA A 339 -45.08 22.93 61.19
C ALA A 339 -44.89 24.06 62.22
N LEU A 340 -44.02 25.04 61.94
CA LEU A 340 -43.80 26.20 62.81
C LEU A 340 -45.06 27.06 62.99
N ARG A 341 -45.88 27.21 61.94
CA ARG A 341 -47.16 27.91 62.03
C ARG A 341 -48.17 27.16 62.91
N GLU A 342 -48.15 25.84 62.86
CA GLU A 342 -49.00 25.00 63.70
C GLU A 342 -48.59 25.10 65.17
N THR A 343 -47.29 24.98 65.48
CA THR A 343 -46.78 25.15 66.85
C THR A 343 -47.08 26.55 67.40
N LEU A 344 -46.88 27.60 66.60
CA LEU A 344 -47.20 28.97 67.01
C LEU A 344 -48.69 29.14 67.35
N ARG A 345 -49.60 28.58 66.55
CA ARG A 345 -51.05 28.62 66.83
C ARG A 345 -51.40 27.89 68.14
N VAL A 346 -50.72 26.79 68.44
CA VAL A 346 -50.89 26.07 69.72
C VAL A 346 -50.40 26.95 70.88
N ASP A 347 -49.20 27.51 70.77
CA ASP A 347 -48.60 28.38 71.79
C ASP A 347 -49.45 29.63 72.07
N GLU A 348 -50.02 30.25 71.04
CA GLU A 348 -50.94 31.40 71.18
C GLU A 348 -52.20 31.03 71.94
N ARG A 349 -52.84 29.91 71.61
CA ARG A 349 -54.01 29.40 72.35
C ARG A 349 -53.66 29.11 73.81
N GLU A 350 -52.52 28.47 74.06
CA GLU A 350 -52.06 28.23 75.43
C GLU A 350 -51.79 29.53 76.20
N ARG A 351 -51.18 30.52 75.54
CA ARG A 351 -50.94 31.84 76.12
C ARG A 351 -52.25 32.53 76.47
N GLU A 352 -53.24 32.49 75.59
CA GLU A 352 -54.58 33.06 75.85
C GLU A 352 -55.26 32.38 77.05
N VAL A 353 -55.22 31.05 77.12
CA VAL A 353 -55.75 30.28 78.26
C VAL A 353 -55.04 30.66 79.56
N LYS A 354 -53.71 30.77 79.55
CA LYS A 354 -52.93 31.18 80.73
C LYS A 354 -53.22 32.62 81.15
N LEU A 355 -53.35 33.55 80.20
CA LEU A 355 -53.70 34.94 80.47
C LEU A 355 -55.13 35.06 81.05
N ALA A 356 -56.08 34.26 80.57
CA ALA A 356 -57.43 34.19 81.13
C ALA A 356 -57.40 33.71 82.60
N GLN A 357 -56.67 32.63 82.89
CA GLN A 357 -56.51 32.10 84.26
C GLN A 357 -55.85 33.12 85.21
N LEU A 358 -54.87 33.89 84.75
CA LEU A 358 -54.22 34.93 85.54
C LEU A 358 -55.15 36.12 85.84
N LYS A 359 -56.02 36.50 84.89
CA LYS A 359 -57.02 37.56 85.10
C LYS A 359 -58.04 37.16 86.18
N GLU A 360 -58.54 35.92 86.16
CA GLU A 360 -59.46 35.41 87.17
C GLU A 360 -58.83 35.33 88.57
N LYS A 361 -57.53 34.98 88.64
CA LYS A 361 -56.79 34.86 89.91
C LYS A 361 -56.19 36.16 90.41
N SER A 362 -56.31 37.28 89.69
CA SER A 362 -55.88 38.57 90.23
C SER A 362 -56.86 38.98 91.34
N PRO A 363 -56.48 38.90 92.63
CA PRO A 363 -57.38 39.33 93.68
C PRO A 363 -57.66 40.80 93.42
N LYS A 364 -58.94 41.14 93.33
CA LYS A 364 -59.44 42.52 93.25
C LYS A 364 -58.88 43.24 94.48
N ARG A 365 -57.67 43.78 94.33
CA ARG A 365 -56.93 44.49 95.37
C ARG A 365 -57.73 45.77 95.53
N THR A 366 -58.73 45.69 96.40
CA THR A 366 -59.50 46.80 96.92
C THR A 366 -58.47 47.78 97.46
N LEU A 367 -58.11 48.74 96.61
CA LEU A 367 -57.27 49.87 96.96
C LEU A 367 -58.10 50.70 97.93
N SER A 368 -58.08 50.28 99.20
CA SER A 368 -58.45 51.10 100.34
C SER A 368 -57.45 52.27 100.36
N MET A 369 -57.79 53.31 99.60
CA MET A 369 -57.17 54.61 99.67
C MET A 369 -57.44 55.17 101.07
N ARG A 370 -56.44 54.96 101.93
CA ARG A 370 -56.24 55.60 103.22
C ARG A 370 -56.27 57.12 103.00
N THR A 371 -57.40 57.76 103.30
CA THR A 371 -57.51 59.21 103.45
C THR A 371 -56.78 59.66 104.71
N PRO A 372 -55.75 60.55 104.65
CA PRO A 372 -55.27 61.23 105.83
C PRO A 372 -56.22 62.40 106.17
N ALA A 373 -56.73 62.39 107.39
CA ALA A 373 -57.51 63.47 107.97
C ALA A 373 -56.64 64.71 108.24
N HIS A 374 -57.15 65.88 107.86
CA HIS A 374 -56.78 67.18 108.42
C HIS A 374 -58.05 67.99 108.70
N ASN A 375 -58.11 68.45 109.95
CA ASN A 375 -59.08 69.32 110.64
C ASN A 375 -60.47 68.77 110.96
#